data_AF-A0A1V3P8E4-F1
#
_entry.id   AF-A0A1V3P8E4-F1
#
_cell.length_a   1.000
_cell.length_b   1.000
_cell.length_c   1.000
_cell.angle_alpha   90.00
_cell.angle_beta   90.00
_cell.angle_gamma   90.00
#
_symmetry.space_group_name_H-M   'P 1'
#
loop_
_entity.id
_entity.type
_entity.pdbx_description
1 polymer ?
#
loop_
_entity_poly.entity_id
_entity_poly.type
_entity_poly.pdbx_seq_one_letter_code
_entity_poly.pdbx_strand_id
1 'polypeptide(L)'
;MNGGLRPRIVVVEYNSVYGQERSLSVTYRSDFSMKGAHPSELYYGVSITGWRRFFEGHGYRFVTVDRNGVNAFFVDPQYFDTSFLDGIHGLDFAENRYQLRKFGIPSEQQFLLIADQNFISI
;
A
#
# COMPACT_ATOMS: atom_id res chain seq x y z
N MET A 1 3.04 7.83 -15.46
CA MET A 1 4.18 8.71 -15.06
C MET A 1 4.75 9.37 -16.30
N ASN A 2 4.23 10.52 -16.72
CA ASN A 2 4.62 11.16 -18.00
C ASN A 2 5.26 12.55 -17.82
N GLY A 3 5.57 12.96 -16.59
CA GLY A 3 6.15 14.27 -16.26
C GLY A 3 7.68 14.34 -16.31
N GLY A 4 8.36 13.35 -16.90
CA GLY A 4 9.83 13.31 -17.02
C GLY A 4 10.59 12.82 -15.76
N LEU A 5 9.92 12.61 -14.63
CA LEU A 5 10.52 12.02 -13.43
C LEU A 5 10.48 10.48 -13.50
N ARG A 6 11.65 9.84 -13.44
CA ARG A 6 11.81 8.37 -13.34
C ARG A 6 12.70 8.02 -12.13
N PRO A 7 12.15 7.96 -10.90
CA PRO A 7 12.93 7.57 -9.72
C PRO A 7 13.45 6.14 -9.86
N ARG A 8 14.67 5.87 -9.38
CA ARG A 8 15.22 4.50 -9.33
C ARG A 8 14.57 3.66 -8.24
N ILE A 9 14.20 4.31 -7.14
CA ILE A 9 13.51 3.72 -6.00
C ILE A 9 12.30 4.59 -5.71
N VAL A 10 11.16 3.94 -5.47
CA VAL A 10 9.93 4.58 -5.02
C VAL A 10 9.51 3.93 -3.71
N VAL A 11 9.16 4.78 -2.74
CA VAL A 11 8.63 4.35 -1.45
C VAL A 11 7.28 5.03 -1.27
N VAL A 12 6.25 4.26 -0.94
CA VAL A 12 4.89 4.76 -0.73
C VAL A 12 4.30 4.18 0.53
N GLU A 13 3.44 4.95 1.20
CA GLU A 13 2.62 4.42 2.28
C GLU A 13 1.46 3.60 1.69
N TYR A 14 1.19 2.43 2.28
CA TYR A 14 0.00 1.63 2.00
C TYR A 14 -0.85 1.49 3.26
N ASN A 15 -2.15 1.28 3.07
CA ASN A 15 -3.05 1.00 4.16
C ASN A 15 -3.14 -0.53 4.35
N SER A 16 -2.51 -1.05 5.41
CA SER A 16 -2.51 -2.49 5.69
C SER A 16 -3.90 -3.04 6.01
N VAL A 17 -4.85 -2.20 6.43
CA VAL A 17 -6.24 -2.61 6.72
C VAL A 17 -6.88 -3.30 5.53
N TYR A 18 -6.51 -2.94 4.31
CA TYR A 18 -7.11 -3.51 3.10
C TYR A 18 -6.65 -4.95 2.83
N GLY A 19 -5.69 -5.44 3.63
CA GLY A 19 -5.11 -6.77 3.49
C GLY A 19 -4.18 -6.87 2.28
N GLN A 20 -3.64 -8.07 2.09
CA GLN A 20 -2.65 -8.35 1.05
C GLN A 20 -3.25 -8.51 -0.36
N GLU A 21 -4.51 -8.91 -0.46
CA GLU A 21 -5.11 -9.38 -1.72
C GLU A 21 -6.01 -8.35 -2.41
N ARG A 22 -6.62 -7.43 -1.65
CA ARG A 22 -7.59 -6.48 -2.22
C ARG A 22 -6.85 -5.38 -2.96
N SER A 23 -7.18 -5.15 -4.22
CA SER A 23 -6.69 -3.98 -4.97
C SER A 23 -7.68 -2.82 -4.86
N LEU A 24 -7.55 -2.02 -3.79
CA LEU A 24 -8.51 -0.97 -3.44
C LEU A 24 -7.80 0.35 -3.14
N SER A 25 -8.50 1.44 -3.44
CA SER A 25 -8.17 2.79 -2.99
C SER A 25 -9.42 3.58 -2.65
N VAL A 26 -9.27 4.66 -1.88
CA VAL A 26 -10.30 5.67 -1.72
C VAL A 26 -10.31 6.60 -2.94
N THR A 27 -11.48 7.09 -3.33
CA THR A 27 -11.58 8.10 -4.40
C THR A 27 -10.87 9.38 -4.00
N TYR A 28 -10.05 9.92 -4.91
CA TYR A 28 -9.36 11.19 -4.68
C TYR A 28 -10.37 12.32 -4.43
N ARG A 29 -10.10 13.05 -3.35
CA ARG A 29 -10.84 14.24 -2.95
C ARG A 29 -9.86 15.26 -2.38
N SER A 30 -9.90 16.49 -2.86
CA SER A 30 -8.98 17.55 -2.40
C SER A 30 -9.24 17.98 -0.95
N ASP A 31 -10.43 17.71 -0.43
CA ASP A 31 -10.89 18.02 0.92
C ASP A 31 -10.87 16.80 1.86
N PHE A 32 -10.25 15.69 1.45
CA PHE A 32 -10.27 14.45 2.21
C PHE A 32 -9.62 14.62 3.60
N SER A 33 -10.32 14.16 4.64
CA SER A 33 -9.83 14.06 6.00
C SER A 33 -10.15 12.68 6.54
N MET A 34 -9.14 11.91 6.95
CA MET A 34 -9.31 10.55 7.49
C MET A 34 -10.28 10.52 8.68
N LYS A 35 -10.17 11.51 9.58
CA LYS A 35 -11.07 11.67 10.74
C LYS A 35 -12.50 12.00 10.35
N GLY A 36 -12.67 12.81 9.30
CA GLY A 36 -13.99 13.17 8.78
C GLY A 36 -14.63 12.08 7.90
N ALA A 37 -13.80 11.22 7.30
CA ALA A 37 -14.25 10.20 6.37
C ALA A 37 -14.85 8.98 7.07
N HIS A 38 -14.26 8.53 8.19
CA HIS A 38 -14.82 7.45 9.00
C HIS A 38 -14.32 7.53 10.46
N PRO A 39 -15.18 7.30 11.47
CA PRO A 39 -14.80 7.43 12.89
C PRO A 39 -13.70 6.45 13.35
N SER A 40 -13.50 5.34 12.65
CA SER A 40 -12.37 4.43 12.94
C SER A 40 -11.01 5.00 12.51
N GLU A 41 -10.99 5.99 11.61
CA GLU A 41 -9.78 6.49 10.94
C GLU A 41 -9.04 5.40 10.13
N LEU A 42 -9.72 4.34 9.69
CA LEU A 42 -9.12 3.24 8.92
C LEU A 42 -9.38 3.34 7.40
N TYR A 43 -10.29 4.22 6.99
CA TYR A 43 -10.66 4.42 5.59
C TYR A 43 -9.82 5.54 4.99
N TYR A 44 -8.72 5.19 4.31
CA TYR A 44 -7.80 6.12 3.63
C TYR A 44 -6.83 5.40 2.69
N GLY A 45 -6.24 6.14 1.75
CA GLY A 45 -5.09 5.66 0.97
C GLY A 45 -5.38 4.50 0.01
N VAL A 46 -4.38 3.64 -0.17
CA VAL A 46 -4.33 2.59 -1.19
C VAL A 46 -3.83 1.29 -0.57
N SER A 47 -4.31 0.14 -1.04
CA SER A 47 -3.81 -1.17 -0.61
C SER A 47 -2.43 -1.48 -1.18
N ILE A 48 -1.74 -2.48 -0.61
CA ILE A 48 -0.47 -2.94 -1.17
C ILE A 48 -0.64 -3.49 -2.59
N THR A 49 -1.71 -4.24 -2.85
CA THR A 49 -2.02 -4.79 -4.18
C THR A 49 -2.28 -3.68 -5.20
N GLY A 50 -2.98 -2.62 -4.79
CA GLY A 50 -3.23 -1.45 -5.63
C GLY A 50 -1.93 -0.77 -6.04
N TRP A 51 -1.01 -0.57 -5.09
CA TRP A 51 0.31 -0.05 -5.43
C TRP A 51 1.11 -0.98 -6.34
N ARG A 52 1.09 -2.29 -6.08
CA ARG A 52 1.77 -3.28 -6.95
C ARG A 52 1.30 -3.18 -8.39
N ARG A 53 -0.02 -3.21 -8.63
CA ARG A 53 -0.58 -3.10 -9.98
C ARG A 53 -0.25 -1.77 -10.65
N PHE A 54 -0.39 -0.67 -9.90
CA PHE A 54 -0.08 0.65 -10.42
C PHE A 54 1.38 0.75 -10.87
N PHE A 55 2.33 0.33 -10.03
CA PHE A 55 3.75 0.43 -10.32
C PHE A 55 4.21 -0.60 -11.38
N GLU A 56 3.66 -1.80 -11.37
CA GLU A 56 3.90 -2.81 -12.41
C GLU A 56 3.49 -2.30 -13.79
N GLY A 57 2.31 -1.67 -13.90
CA GLY A 57 1.87 -1.02 -15.15
C GLY A 57 2.77 0.13 -15.61
N HIS A 58 3.64 0.63 -14.74
CA HIS A 58 4.67 1.63 -15.03
C HIS A 58 6.07 1.02 -15.14
N GLY A 59 6.22 -0.30 -15.18
CA GLY A 59 7.52 -0.98 -15.32
C GLY A 59 8.39 -0.92 -14.07
N TYR A 60 7.79 -0.75 -12.89
CA TYR A 60 8.49 -0.88 -11.61
C TYR A 60 8.26 -2.27 -11.02
N ARG A 61 9.25 -2.77 -10.28
CA ARG A 61 9.19 -4.05 -9.57
C ARG A 61 8.96 -3.81 -8.08
N PHE A 62 7.99 -4.50 -7.49
CA PHE A 62 7.84 -4.56 -6.03
C PHE A 62 9.02 -5.30 -5.40
N VAL A 63 9.52 -4.78 -4.28
CA VAL A 63 10.64 -5.39 -3.53
C VAL A 63 10.18 -5.92 -2.19
N THR A 64 9.59 -5.08 -1.34
CA THR A 64 9.17 -5.47 0.00
C THR A 64 8.28 -4.41 0.65
N VAL A 65 7.73 -4.72 1.82
CA VAL A 65 7.17 -3.74 2.76
C VAL A 65 8.03 -3.66 4.03
N ASP A 66 7.95 -2.53 4.74
CA ASP A 66 8.54 -2.45 6.08
C ASP A 66 7.79 -3.33 7.10
N ARG A 67 8.46 -3.63 8.21
CA ARG A 67 7.91 -4.47 9.29
C ARG A 67 6.84 -3.79 10.13
N ASN A 68 6.67 -2.48 9.99
CA ASN A 68 5.67 -1.69 10.71
C ASN A 68 4.33 -1.64 9.96
N GLY A 69 4.24 -2.16 8.74
CA GLY A 69 3.01 -2.17 7.94
C GLY A 69 2.62 -0.80 7.41
N VAL A 70 3.62 0.02 7.05
CA VAL A 70 3.41 1.41 6.59
C VAL A 70 3.89 1.58 5.17
N ASN A 71 5.17 1.30 4.89
CA ASN A 71 5.78 1.61 3.59
C ASN A 71 5.98 0.37 2.72
N ALA A 72 5.81 0.57 1.42
CA ALA A 72 6.11 -0.38 0.36
C ALA A 72 7.20 0.18 -0.55
N PHE A 73 8.12 -0.70 -0.97
CA PHE A 73 9.32 -0.36 -1.72
C PHE A 73 9.25 -0.94 -3.12
N PHE A 74 9.49 -0.08 -4.10
CA PHE A 74 9.50 -0.41 -5.52
C PHE A 74 10.79 0.10 -6.15
N VAL A 75 11.26 -0.59 -7.17
CA VAL A 75 12.47 -0.21 -7.92
C VAL A 75 12.21 -0.21 -9.40
N ASP A 76 12.96 0.63 -10.12
CA ASP A 76 13.06 0.53 -11.56
C ASP A 76 14.12 -0.53 -11.92
N PRO A 77 13.73 -1.73 -12.38
CA PRO A 77 14.62 -2.88 -12.47
C PRO A 77 15.79 -2.66 -13.44
N GLN A 78 15.69 -1.70 -14.38
CA GLN A 78 16.77 -1.40 -15.32
C GLN A 78 18.07 -0.86 -14.65
N TYR A 79 17.98 -0.40 -13.41
CA TYR A 79 19.11 0.21 -12.69
C TYR A 79 19.72 -0.68 -11.60
N PHE A 80 19.34 -1.96 -11.54
CA PHE A 80 19.82 -2.91 -10.53
C PHE A 80 20.18 -4.24 -11.19
N ASP A 81 21.19 -4.92 -10.66
CA ASP A 81 21.52 -6.28 -11.08
C ASP A 81 20.35 -7.23 -10.81
N THR A 82 19.96 -8.01 -11.82
CA THR A 82 18.84 -8.94 -11.71
C THR A 82 19.06 -9.96 -10.60
N SER A 83 20.28 -10.51 -10.47
CA SER A 83 20.62 -11.46 -9.42
C SER A 83 20.56 -10.86 -8.01
N PHE A 84 20.86 -9.56 -7.88
CA PHE A 84 20.68 -8.85 -6.62
C PHE A 84 19.20 -8.75 -6.28
N LEU A 85 18.36 -8.31 -7.21
CA LEU A 85 16.92 -8.17 -6.97
C LEU A 85 16.25 -9.52 -6.67
N ASP A 86 16.63 -10.58 -7.38
CA ASP A 86 16.11 -11.93 -7.18
C ASP A 86 16.57 -12.56 -5.86
N GLY A 87 17.71 -12.13 -5.33
CA GLY A 87 18.21 -12.54 -4.02
C GLY A 87 17.56 -11.83 -2.83
N ILE A 88 16.68 -10.85 -3.06
CA ILE A 88 15.98 -10.15 -1.96
C ILE A 88 14.83 -11.01 -1.44
N HIS A 89 14.94 -11.43 -0.19
CA HIS A 89 13.87 -12.11 0.55
C HIS A 89 13.16 -11.11 1.49
N GLY A 90 12.21 -10.38 0.93
CA GLY A 90 11.41 -9.39 1.64
C GLY A 90 10.10 -9.94 2.21
N LEU A 91 9.38 -9.07 2.94
CA LEU A 91 7.98 -9.25 3.25
C LEU A 91 7.10 -8.80 2.09
N ASP A 92 6.04 -9.57 1.81
CA ASP A 92 4.98 -9.18 0.88
C ASP A 92 3.95 -8.23 1.51
N PHE A 93 3.71 -8.42 2.80
CA PHE A 93 2.72 -7.71 3.59
C PHE A 93 3.14 -7.68 5.05
N ALA A 94 2.73 -6.63 5.77
CA ALA A 94 2.86 -6.54 7.20
C ALA A 94 1.66 -5.80 7.79
N GLU A 95 1.18 -6.28 8.93
CA GLU A 95 0.17 -5.58 9.72
C GLU A 95 0.72 -4.24 10.21
N ASN A 96 -0.08 -3.19 10.13
CA ASN A 96 0.27 -1.92 10.74
C ASN A 96 0.32 -2.08 12.26
N ARG A 97 1.54 -1.99 12.84
CA ARG A 97 1.75 -2.28 14.26
C ARG A 97 1.01 -1.32 15.19
N TYR A 98 0.83 -0.07 14.76
CA TYR A 98 0.09 0.90 15.56
C TYR A 98 -1.41 0.56 15.55
N GLN A 99 -1.98 0.31 14.38
CA GLN A 99 -3.39 -0.06 14.26
C GLN A 99 -3.69 -1.39 14.97
N LEU A 100 -2.84 -2.40 14.79
CA LEU A 100 -2.97 -3.68 15.50
C LEU A 100 -3.00 -3.49 17.02
N ARG A 101 -2.14 -2.63 17.58
CA ARG A 101 -2.17 -2.28 19.02
C ARG A 101 -3.42 -1.48 19.42
N LYS A 102 -3.86 -0.54 18.57
CA LYS A 102 -5.02 0.33 18.84
C LYS A 102 -6.33 -0.46 18.84
N PHE A 103 -6.52 -1.35 17.87
CA PHE A 103 -7.78 -2.08 17.67
C PHE A 103 -7.78 -3.48 18.29
N GLY A 104 -6.61 -4.07 18.53
CA GLY A 104 -6.48 -5.41 19.11
C GLY A 104 -6.91 -6.55 18.18
N ILE A 105 -7.19 -6.25 16.90
CA ILE A 105 -7.66 -7.21 15.89
C ILE A 105 -6.85 -7.08 14.58
N PRO A 106 -6.68 -8.16 13.79
CA PRO A 106 -5.94 -8.11 12.52
C PRO A 106 -6.61 -7.26 11.43
N SER A 107 -5.85 -6.89 10.39
CA SER A 107 -6.32 -6.09 9.25
C SER A 107 -7.63 -6.60 8.64
N GLU A 108 -7.77 -7.91 8.45
CA GLU A 108 -8.98 -8.52 7.90
C GLU A 108 -10.24 -8.21 8.71
N GLN A 109 -10.14 -8.19 10.05
CA GLN A 109 -11.26 -7.83 10.91
C GLN A 109 -11.44 -6.31 11.00
N GLN A 110 -10.35 -5.55 10.96
CA GLN A 110 -10.40 -4.09 10.87
C GLN A 110 -11.11 -3.62 9.60
N PHE A 111 -10.91 -4.30 8.47
CA PHE A 111 -11.55 -3.98 7.20
C PHE A 111 -13.07 -4.06 7.29
N LEU A 112 -13.62 -5.00 8.08
CA LEU A 112 -15.06 -5.12 8.27
C LEU A 112 -15.70 -3.86 8.86
N LEU A 113 -14.93 -3.04 9.59
CA LEU A 113 -15.38 -1.77 10.14
C LEU A 113 -15.60 -0.68 9.09
N ILE A 114 -15.07 -0.87 7.88
CA ILE A 114 -15.11 0.11 6.78
C ILE A 114 -15.55 -0.53 5.47
N ALA A 115 -16.04 -1.78 5.48
CA ALA A 115 -16.34 -2.55 4.27
C ALA A 115 -17.54 -1.97 3.49
N ASP A 116 -18.36 -1.15 4.13
CA ASP A 116 -19.49 -0.41 3.55
C ASP A 116 -19.08 0.92 2.90
N GLN A 117 -17.81 1.32 3.02
CA GLN A 117 -17.31 2.57 2.45
C GLN A 117 -17.06 2.45 0.93
N ASN A 118 -16.98 3.60 0.25
CA ASN A 118 -16.87 3.69 -1.21
C ASN A 118 -15.44 3.50 -1.71
N PHE A 119 -15.04 2.27 -2.03
CA PHE A 119 -13.74 2.00 -2.65
C PHE A 119 -13.78 2.04 -4.18
N ILE A 120 -12.64 2.36 -4.79
CA ILE A 120 -12.36 2.13 -6.21
C ILE A 120 -11.31 1.02 -6.36
N SER A 121 -11.41 0.27 -7.45
CA SER A 121 -10.40 -0.73 -7.82
C SER A 121 -9.22 -0.09 -8.54
N ILE A 122 -8.01 -0.58 -8.25
CA ILE A 122 -6.78 -0.27 -9.00
C ILE A 122 -6.30 -1.48 -9.79
#